data_AF-A0A9E6CHG9-F1
#
_entry.id   AF-A0A9E6CHG9-F1
#
_cell.length_a   1.000
_cell.length_b   1.000
_cell.length_c   1.000
_cell.angle_alpha   90.00
_cell.angle_beta   90.00
_cell.angle_gamma   90.00
#
_symmetry.space_group_name_H-M   'P 1'
#
loop_
_entity.id
_entity.type
_entity.pdbx_description
1 polymer ?
#
loop_
_entity_poly.entity_id
_entity_poly.type
_entity_poly.pdbx_seq_one_letter_code
_entity_poly.pdbx_strand_id
1 'polypeptide(L)' 'MILLKEGQKLIIELEGDRMIVTARPKSLTKALAGAAKGVYGKNAAEIDEYVRKEREEWPR' A
#
# COMPACT_ATOMS: atom_id res chain seq x y z
N MET A 1 4.34 15.17 -15.92
CA MET A 1 3.06 15.74 -16.39
C MET A 1 2.01 14.64 -16.34
N ILE A 2 0.96 14.79 -15.54
CA ILE A 2 -0.09 13.77 -15.42
C ILE A 2 -1.08 13.98 -16.58
N LEU A 3 -1.10 13.05 -17.53
CA LEU A 3 -2.07 13.05 -18.63
C LEU A 3 -3.36 12.40 -18.15
N LEU A 4 -4.32 13.23 -17.75
CA LEU A 4 -5.67 12.78 -17.39
C LEU A 4 -6.48 12.45 -18.64
N LYS A 5 -7.25 11.37 -18.61
CA LYS A 5 -8.17 10.96 -19.67
C LYS A 5 -9.61 10.89 -19.15
N GLU A 6 -10.56 11.13 -20.03
CA GLU A 6 -11.98 10.93 -19.73
C GLU A 6 -12.22 9.47 -19.27
N GLY A 7 -13.03 9.31 -18.22
CA GLY A 7 -13.29 8.00 -17.60
C GLY A 7 -12.15 7.42 -16.77
N GLN A 8 -11.02 8.13 -16.61
CA GLN A 8 -9.90 7.66 -15.79
C GLN A 8 -10.26 7.67 -14.29
N LYS A 9 -9.98 6.55 -13.62
CA LYS A 9 -10.14 6.44 -12.17
C LYS A 9 -8.99 7.16 -11.47
N LEU A 10 -9.32 7.93 -10.43
CA LEU A 10 -8.36 8.69 -9.62
C LEU A 10 -8.45 8.25 -8.17
N ILE A 11 -7.36 8.45 -7.44
CA ILE A 11 -7.30 8.33 -5.98
C ILE A 11 -7.29 9.76 -5.43
N ILE A 12 -8.10 10.00 -4.41
CA ILE A 12 -8.24 11.30 -3.76
C ILE A 12 -7.84 11.14 -2.30
N GLU A 13 -6.89 11.96 -1.87
CA GLU A 13 -6.44 12.05 -0.49
C GLU A 13 -6.70 13.48 0.02
N LEU A 14 -7.21 13.59 1.24
CA LEU A 14 -7.45 14.88 1.91
C LEU A 14 -6.35 15.08 2.95
N GLU A 15 -5.50 16.08 2.74
CA GLU A 15 -4.45 16.47 3.68
C GLU A 15 -4.72 17.90 4.16
N GLY A 16 -5.34 18.02 5.32
CA GLY A 16 -5.74 19.31 5.89
C GLY A 16 -6.75 20.03 4.99
N ASP A 17 -6.36 21.18 4.44
CA ASP A 17 -7.13 21.98 3.49
C ASP A 17 -6.84 21.65 2.01
N ARG A 18 -5.97 20.66 1.75
CA ARG A 18 -5.54 20.27 0.40
C ARG A 18 -6.17 18.96 -0.03
N MET A 19 -6.52 18.92 -1.31
CA MET A 19 -6.95 17.71 -1.99
C MET A 19 -5.86 17.26 -2.95
N ILE A 20 -5.26 16.10 -2.67
CA ILE A 20 -4.26 15.46 -3.53
C ILE A 20 -4.97 14.49 -4.45
N VAL A 21 -4.82 14.69 -5.75
CA VAL A 21 -5.44 13.85 -6.78
C VAL A 21 -4.35 13.11 -7.55
N THR A 22 -4.34 11.79 -7.44
CA THR A 22 -3.37 10.93 -8.13
C THR A 22 -4.06 10.01 -9.14
N ALA A 23 -3.38 9.78 -10.26
CA ALA A 23 -3.85 8.82 -11.25
C ALA A 23 -3.86 7.42 -10.64
N ARG A 24 -4.99 6.71 -10.69
CA ARG A 24 -5.03 5.33 -10.20
C ARG A 24 -4.08 4.46 -11.03
N PRO A 25 -3.13 3.76 -10.40
CA PRO A 25 -2.24 2.88 -11.15
C PRO A 25 -3.04 1.74 -11.79
N LYS A 26 -2.63 1.32 -12.99
CA LYS A 26 -3.24 0.18 -13.69
C LYS A 26 -3.15 -1.13 -12.88
N SER A 27 -2.14 -1.24 -12.04
CA SER A 27 -1.96 -2.36 -11.10
C SER A 27 -1.47 -1.82 -9.77
N LEU A 28 -2.30 -1.94 -8.74
CA LEU A 28 -1.93 -1.58 -7.37
C LEU A 28 -0.75 -2.44 -6.88
N THR A 29 -0.75 -3.74 -7.20
CA THR A 29 0.35 -4.66 -6.87
C THR A 29 1.69 -4.17 -7.40
N LYS A 30 1.74 -3.71 -8.65
CA LYS A 30 2.98 -3.16 -9.23
C LYS A 30 3.34 -1.80 -8.61
N ALA A 31 2.36 -0.94 -8.38
CA ALA A 31 2.59 0.39 -7.81
C ALA A 31 3.09 0.34 -6.36
N LEU A 32 2.63 -0.64 -5.58
CA LEU A 32 2.99 -0.82 -4.17
C LEU A 32 4.05 -1.90 -3.94
N ALA A 33 4.61 -2.47 -5.02
CA ALA A 33 5.63 -3.51 -4.92
C ALA A 33 6.84 -2.99 -4.14
N GLY A 34 7.18 -3.67 -3.04
CA GLY A 34 8.31 -3.31 -2.20
C GLY A 34 8.09 -2.10 -1.28
N ALA A 35 6.93 -1.45 -1.31
CA ALA A 35 6.63 -0.32 -0.42
C ALA A 35 6.73 -0.71 1.07
N ALA A 36 6.42 -1.96 1.39
CA ALA A 36 6.52 -2.53 2.75
C ALA A 36 7.81 -3.34 2.98
N LYS A 37 8.82 -3.24 2.10
CA LYS A 37 10.06 -4.02 2.25
C LYS A 37 10.76 -3.63 3.55
N GLY A 38 11.07 -4.63 4.38
CA GLY A 38 11.76 -4.42 5.66
C GLY A 38 10.85 -3.98 6.81
N VAL A 39 9.56 -3.72 6.57
CA VAL A 39 8.61 -3.32 7.62
C VAL A 39 8.33 -4.48 8.58
N TYR A 40 8.10 -5.68 8.03
CA TYR A 40 7.74 -6.87 8.81
C TYR A 40 8.90 -7.84 9.05
N GLY A 41 10.12 -7.45 8.66
CA GLY A 41 11.32 -8.29 8.73
C GLY A 41 12.27 -8.06 7.56
N LYS A 42 13.57 -8.28 7.79
CA LYS A 42 14.65 -8.11 6.80
C LYS A 42 14.88 -9.34 5.94
N ASN A 43 14.41 -10.50 6.40
CA ASN A 43 14.50 -11.79 5.70
C ASN A 43 13.22 -12.61 5.91
N ALA A 44 13.09 -13.72 5.19
CA ALA A 44 11.88 -14.56 5.23
C ALA A 44 11.58 -15.12 6.62
N ALA A 45 12.60 -15.52 7.38
CA ALA A 45 12.41 -16.08 8.72
C ALA A 45 11.84 -15.06 9.71
N GLU A 46 12.33 -13.81 9.67
CA GLU A 46 11.79 -12.72 10.48
C GLU A 46 10.34 -12.39 10.12
N ILE A 47 10.00 -12.44 8.83
CA ILE A 47 8.63 -12.20 8.35
C ILE A 47 7.70 -13.32 8.81
N ASP A 48 8.12 -14.57 8.71
CA ASP A 48 7.33 -15.72 9.15
C ASP A 48 7.09 -15.69 10.67
N GLU A 49 8.09 -15.28 11.45
CA GLU A 49 7.95 -15.08 12.89
C GLU A 49 6.95 -13.97 13.23
N TYR A 50 7.03 -12.83 12.53
CA TYR A 50 6.08 -11.73 12.68
C TYR A 50 4.64 -12.21 12.43
N VAL A 51 4.40 -12.88 11.29
CA VAL A 51 3.08 -13.38 10.91
C VAL A 51 2.55 -14.40 11.92
N ARG A 52 3.41 -15.27 12.46
CA ARG A 52 3.01 -16.25 13.48
C ARG A 52 2.51 -15.56 14.75
N LYS A 53 3.26 -14.57 15.27
CA LYS A 53 2.88 -13.80 16.47
C LYS A 53 1.52 -13.13 16.30
N GLU A 54 1.34 -12.39 15.21
CA GLU A 54 0.08 -11.70 14.92
C GLU A 54 -1.12 -12.67 14.85
N ARG A 55 -0.93 -13.86 14.28
CA ARG A 55 -2.00 -14.88 14.20
C ARG A 55 -2.34 -15.50 15.54
N GLU A 56 -1.35 -15.68 16.42
CA GLU A 56 -1.55 -16.22 17.77
C GLU A 56 -2.28 -15.22 18.67
N GLU A 57 -2.10 -13.92 18.44
CA GLU A 57 -2.70 -12.84 19.21
C GLU A 57 -4.14 -12.50 18.79
N TRP A 58 -4.63 -13.00 17.66
CA TRP A 58 -6.00 -12.76 17.22
C TRP A 58 -7.02 -13.41 18.16
N PRO A 59 -7.92 -12.62 18.79
CA PRO A 59 -9.00 -13.16 19.58
C PRO A 59 -9.94 -13.98 18.67
N ARG A 60 -10.37 -15.14 19.17
CA ARG A 60 -11.34 -16.01 18.48
C ARG A 60 -12.74 -15.41 18.43
#